data_AF-A0A5C6UGD5-F1
#
_entry.id   AF-A0A5C6UGD5-F1
#
_cell.length_a   1.000
_cell.length_b   1.000
_cell.length_c   1.000
_cell.angle_alpha   90.00
_cell.angle_beta   90.00
_cell.angle_gamma   90.00
#
_symmetry.space_group_name_H-M   'P 1'
#
loop_
_entity.id
_entity.type
_entity.pdbx_description
1 polymer ?
#
loop_
_entity_poly.entity_id
_entity_poly.type
_entity_poly.pdbx_seq_one_letter_code
_entity_poly.pdbx_strand_id
1 'polypeptide(L)'
;MLTNAAVKPVRPRAAAYKIFDERGLNLYVAPNGRKSVRMKFHFEGRGKLSTIGTWPEVSLVDAQARCEQAHELLGRGVDPSSKSAAAAAVQGKPSQRQLQPPGLLLWLRQSLAAARSAETERRALPTQRCIDT
;
A
#
# COMPACT_ATOMS: atom_id res chain seq x y z
N MET A 1 -18.43 12.77 13.04
CA MET A 1 -17.55 11.67 12.64
C MET A 1 -17.66 11.40 11.14
N LEU A 2 -16.57 11.57 10.40
CA LEU A 2 -16.52 11.35 8.96
C LEU A 2 -16.39 9.84 8.70
N THR A 3 -17.42 9.23 8.12
CA THR A 3 -17.43 7.79 7.83
C THR A 3 -17.21 7.52 6.35
N ASN A 4 -16.69 6.33 6.02
CA ASN A 4 -16.48 5.92 4.63
C ASN A 4 -17.79 5.97 3.82
N ALA A 5 -18.93 5.68 4.46
CA ALA A 5 -20.26 5.77 3.84
C ALA A 5 -20.63 7.21 3.48
N ALA A 6 -20.25 8.19 4.30
CA ALA A 6 -20.50 9.60 4.03
C ALA A 6 -19.58 10.18 2.95
N VAL A 7 -18.33 9.70 2.83
CA VAL A 7 -17.32 10.24 1.88
C VAL A 7 -17.45 9.69 0.46
N LYS A 8 -17.89 8.44 0.31
CA LYS A 8 -18.11 7.79 -0.99
C LYS A 8 -19.06 8.58 -1.92
N PRO A 9 -20.28 8.99 -1.49
CA PRO A 9 -21.23 9.69 -2.34
C PRO A 9 -20.88 11.16 -2.61
N VAL A 10 -19.82 11.68 -2.00
CA VAL A 10 -19.40 13.08 -2.14
C VAL A 10 -18.95 13.35 -3.57
N ARG A 11 -19.68 14.23 -4.26
CA ARG A 11 -19.40 14.66 -5.64
C ARG A 11 -18.64 15.99 -5.67
N PRO A 12 -17.71 16.20 -6.62
CA PRO A 12 -17.14 17.52 -6.84
C PRO A 12 -18.23 18.54 -7.21
N ARG A 13 -18.00 19.79 -6.83
CA ARG A 13 -18.84 20.95 -7.19
C ARG A 13 -17.99 21.93 -8.00
N ALA A 14 -18.62 22.93 -8.61
CA ALA A 14 -17.92 23.99 -9.34
C ALA A 14 -16.91 24.75 -8.46
N ALA A 15 -17.19 24.88 -7.16
CA ALA A 15 -16.29 25.47 -6.18
C ALA A 15 -15.80 24.41 -5.17
N ALA A 16 -14.55 24.58 -4.71
CA ALA A 16 -14.00 23.74 -3.66
C ALA A 16 -14.76 23.94 -2.35
N TYR A 17 -15.05 22.85 -1.65
CA TYR A 17 -15.76 22.90 -0.37
C TYR A 17 -15.14 21.95 0.65
N LYS A 18 -15.47 22.20 1.92
CA LYS A 18 -14.94 21.47 3.07
C LYS A 18 -16.08 20.76 3.77
N ILE A 19 -15.87 19.49 4.09
CA ILE A 19 -16.73 18.74 4.99
C ILE A 19 -15.99 18.64 6.31
N PHE A 20 -16.50 19.34 7.32
CA PHE A 20 -15.91 19.35 8.65
C PHE A 20 -16.26 18.07 9.41
N ASP A 21 -15.32 17.66 10.24
CA ASP A 21 -15.51 16.61 11.22
C ASP A 21 -15.10 17.11 12.61
N GLU A 22 -14.79 16.18 13.52
CA GLU A 22 -14.26 16.46 14.85
C GLU A 22 -12.78 16.83 14.86
N ARG A 23 -12.34 17.46 15.95
CA ARG A 23 -10.91 17.73 16.24
C ARG A 23 -10.18 18.53 15.16
N GLY A 24 -10.89 19.35 14.40
CA GLY A 24 -10.32 20.17 13.33
C GLY A 24 -9.98 19.40 12.05
N LEU A 25 -10.32 18.11 11.98
CA LEU A 25 -10.25 17.30 10.77
C LEU A 25 -11.31 17.75 9.77
N ASN A 26 -10.94 17.85 8.50
CA ASN A 26 -11.85 18.18 7.42
C ASN A 26 -11.44 17.50 6.12
N LEU A 27 -12.44 17.12 5.33
CA LEU A 27 -12.26 16.66 3.97
C LEU A 27 -12.41 17.86 3.02
N TYR A 28 -11.33 18.17 2.32
CA TYR A 28 -11.32 19.15 1.25
C TYR A 28 -11.62 18.47 -0.09
N VAL A 29 -12.69 18.90 -0.74
CA VAL A 29 -13.10 18.41 -2.06
C VAL A 29 -12.78 19.48 -3.09
N ALA A 30 -11.81 19.19 -3.94
CA ALA A 30 -11.47 20.06 -5.07
C ALA A 30 -12.50 19.93 -6.20
N PRO A 31 -12.69 20.97 -7.02
CA PRO A 31 -13.55 20.88 -8.22
C PRO A 31 -13.07 19.78 -9.18
N ASN A 32 -11.77 19.49 -9.19
CA ASN A 32 -11.14 18.43 -9.98
C ASN A 32 -11.49 17.00 -9.49
N GLY A 33 -12.34 16.85 -8.47
CA GLY A 33 -12.71 15.55 -7.90
C GLY A 33 -11.71 14.98 -6.89
N ARG A 34 -10.54 15.61 -6.72
CA ARG A 34 -9.57 15.21 -5.69
C ARG A 34 -10.11 15.50 -4.30
N LYS A 35 -10.01 14.50 -3.43
CA LYS A 35 -10.44 14.58 -2.02
C LYS A 35 -9.20 14.50 -1.15
N SER A 36 -8.91 15.55 -0.38
CA SER A 36 -7.75 15.61 0.51
C SER A 36 -8.22 15.74 1.94
N VAL A 37 -7.67 14.92 2.83
CA VAL A 37 -7.95 15.01 4.27
C VAL A 37 -6.94 15.97 4.90
N ARG A 38 -7.44 16.98 5.59
CA ARG A 38 -6.66 18.07 6.17
C ARG A 38 -7.06 18.28 7.63
N MET A 39 -6.13 18.77 8.42
CA MET A 39 -6.34 19.11 9.82
C MET A 39 -5.97 20.57 10.05
N LYS A 40 -6.88 21.33 10.65
CA LYS A 40 -6.61 22.70 11.10
C LYS A 40 -6.21 22.67 12.57
N PHE A 41 -5.12 23.34 12.91
CA PHE A 41 -4.62 23.41 14.29
C PHE A 41 -4.04 24.78 14.61
N HIS A 42 -3.78 25.02 15.89
CA HIS A 42 -3.12 26.23 16.38
C HIS A 42 -1.79 25.83 17.03
N PHE A 43 -0.74 26.54 16.68
CA PHE A 43 0.60 26.36 17.25
C PHE A 43 1.25 27.73 17.41
N GLU A 44 1.76 28.03 18.60
CA GLU A 44 2.40 29.32 18.94
C GLU A 44 1.52 30.54 18.58
N GLY A 45 0.21 30.46 18.86
CA GLY A 45 -0.74 31.53 18.55
C GLY A 45 -1.06 31.72 17.05
N ARG A 46 -0.51 30.88 16.16
CA ARG A 46 -0.75 30.92 14.72
C ARG A 46 -1.63 29.75 14.29
N GLY A 47 -2.66 30.06 13.49
CA GLY A 47 -3.47 29.04 12.84
C GLY A 47 -2.70 28.41 11.68
N LYS A 48 -2.45 27.10 11.76
CA LYS A 48 -1.77 26.32 10.73
C LYS A 48 -2.70 25.23 10.18
N LEU A 49 -2.33 24.70 9.02
CA LEU A 49 -3.05 23.63 8.35
C LEU A 49 -2.07 22.54 7.94
N SER A 50 -2.32 21.31 8.36
CA SER A 50 -1.57 20.13 7.95
C SER A 50 -2.41 19.29 6.99
N THR A 51 -1.79 18.81 5.91
CA THR A 51 -2.44 17.89 4.98
C THR A 51 -1.99 16.48 5.33
N ILE A 52 -2.94 15.61 5.68
CA ILE A 52 -2.65 14.24 6.10
C ILE A 52 -2.43 13.34 4.88
N GLY A 53 -3.24 13.55 3.83
CA GLY A 53 -3.13 12.79 2.59
C GLY A 53 -4.34 12.94 1.69
N THR A 54 -4.34 12.15 0.60
CA THR A 54 -5.42 12.11 -0.39
C THR A 54 -6.25 10.85 -0.18
N TRP A 55 -7.58 10.98 -0.23
CA TRP A 55 -8.49 9.83 -0.23
C TRP A 55 -8.62 9.32 -1.68
N PRO A 56 -8.60 8.00 -1.95
CA PRO A 56 -8.65 6.87 -1.03
C PRO A 56 -7.27 6.28 -0.62
N GLU A 57 -6.15 6.92 -0.99
CA GLU A 57 -4.80 6.43 -0.66
C GLU A 57 -4.58 6.34 0.86
N VAL A 58 -5.11 7.31 1.60
CA VAL A 58 -5.18 7.27 3.07
C VAL A 58 -6.61 6.97 3.49
N SER A 59 -6.79 5.91 4.28
CA SER A 59 -8.09 5.57 4.83
C SER A 59 -8.52 6.58 5.90
N LEU A 60 -9.82 6.73 6.14
CA LEU A 60 -10.30 7.66 7.17
C LEU A 60 -9.83 7.27 8.57
N VAL A 61 -9.69 5.96 8.84
CA VAL A 61 -9.16 5.44 10.10
C VAL A 61 -7.70 5.86 10.28
N ASP A 62 -6.88 5.69 9.25
CA ASP A 62 -5.47 6.13 9.28
C ASP A 62 -5.37 7.65 9.44
N ALA A 63 -6.28 8.40 8.80
CA ALA A 63 -6.30 9.84 8.94
C ALA A 63 -6.67 10.30 10.35
N GLN A 64 -7.60 9.60 11.02
CA GLN A 64 -7.95 9.85 12.42
C GLN A 64 -6.78 9.51 13.36
N ALA A 65 -6.12 8.36 13.16
CA ALA A 65 -4.93 7.99 13.93
C ALA A 65 -3.79 9.01 13.79
N ARG A 66 -3.56 9.53 12.58
CA ARG A 66 -2.57 10.60 12.35
C ARG A 66 -2.97 11.93 12.98
N CYS A 67 -4.27 12.23 13.03
CA CYS A 67 -4.80 13.40 13.74
C CYS A 67 -4.54 13.28 15.25
N GLU A 68 -4.76 12.11 15.83
CA GLU A 68 -4.45 11.81 17.23
C GLU A 68 -2.98 12.00 17.56
N GLN A 69 -2.09 11.42 16.76
CA GLN A 69 -0.65 11.61 16.90
C GLN A 69 -0.27 13.10 16.76
N ALA A 70 -0.87 13.83 15.82
CA ALA A 70 -0.63 15.26 15.68
C ALA A 70 -1.07 16.06 16.91
N HIS A 71 -2.20 15.69 17.55
CA HIS A 71 -2.63 16.30 18.80
C HIS A 71 -1.65 16.03 19.95
N GLU A 72 -1.13 14.81 20.05
CA GLU A 72 -0.12 14.47 21.06
C GLU A 72 1.17 15.28 20.86
N LEU A 73 1.60 15.45 19.61
CA LEU A 73 2.75 16.29 19.27
C LEU A 73 2.51 17.76 19.65
N LEU A 74 1.31 18.29 19.38
CA LEU A 74 0.94 19.64 19.79
C LEU A 74 0.95 19.80 21.31
N GLY A 75 0.50 18.79 22.07
CA GLY A 75 0.59 18.78 23.53
C GLY A 75 2.03 18.79 24.05
N ARG A 76 2.99 18.29 23.26
CA ARG A 76 4.43 18.33 23.55
C ARG A 76 5.12 19.58 23.01
N GLY A 77 4.40 20.50 22.38
CA GLY A 77 4.97 21.69 21.76
C GLY A 77 5.75 21.39 20.46
N VAL A 78 5.47 20.27 19.79
CA VAL A 78 6.10 19.89 18.52
C VAL A 78 5.14 20.18 17.37
N ASP A 79 5.64 20.83 16.31
CA ASP A 79 4.85 21.13 15.12
C ASP A 79 4.63 19.87 14.25
N PRO A 80 3.38 19.39 14.10
CA PRO A 80 3.06 18.19 13.32
C PRO A 80 3.19 18.39 11.81
N SER A 81 3.35 19.63 11.33
CA SER A 81 3.59 19.95 9.91
C SER A 81 5.07 19.87 9.52
N SER A 82 5.98 19.79 10.49
CA SER A 82 7.41 19.65 10.21
C SER A 82 7.69 18.30 9.54
N LYS A 83 8.47 18.32 8.46
CA LYS A 83 8.72 17.19 7.55
C LYS A 83 9.29 15.93 8.23
N SER A 84 9.66 15.98 9.50
CA SER A 84 10.17 14.84 10.27
C SER A 84 9.09 13.89 10.80
N ALA A 85 7.82 14.33 10.92
CA ALA A 85 6.74 13.45 11.38
C ALA A 85 6.22 12.48 10.30
N ALA A 86 6.44 12.81 9.01
CA ALA A 86 6.04 11.96 7.89
C ALA A 86 6.86 10.66 7.79
N ALA A 87 8.06 10.62 8.38
CA ALA A 87 8.92 9.43 8.38
C ALA A 87 8.57 8.41 9.48
N ALA A 88 7.92 8.85 10.57
CA ALA A 88 7.71 7.99 11.74
C ALA A 88 6.41 7.16 11.72
N ALA A 89 5.42 7.52 10.90
CA ALA A 89 4.08 6.89 10.91
C ALA A 89 3.77 6.04 9.67
N VAL A 90 4.74 5.73 8.81
CA VAL A 90 4.58 4.77 7.70
C VAL A 90 5.07 3.39 8.13
N GLN A 91 4.44 2.84 9.17
CA GLN A 91 4.41 1.39 9.39
C GLN A 91 2.97 0.88 9.29
N GLY A 92 2.22 1.39 8.32
CA GLY A 92 1.04 0.69 7.81
C GLY A 92 1.52 -0.31 6.78
N LYS A 93 1.45 -1.61 7.09
CA LYS A 93 1.75 -2.72 6.16
C LYS A 93 1.27 -2.35 4.74
N PRO A 94 2.11 -2.45 3.69
CA PRO A 94 1.61 -2.28 2.33
C PRO A 94 0.48 -3.30 2.17
N SER A 95 -0.74 -2.83 1.86
CA SER A 95 -1.84 -3.73 1.53
C SER A 95 -1.31 -4.61 0.41
N GLN A 96 -1.18 -5.89 0.70
CA GLN A 96 -0.62 -6.90 -0.17
C GLN A 96 -1.52 -7.00 -1.40
N ARG A 97 -1.28 -6.13 -2.39
CA ARG A 97 -1.64 -6.42 -3.79
C ARG A 97 -0.69 -7.53 -4.20
N GLN A 98 -1.06 -8.76 -3.87
CA GLN A 98 -0.65 -9.90 -4.66
C GLN A 98 -1.11 -9.63 -6.09
N LEU A 99 -0.24 -9.05 -6.92
CA LEU A 99 -0.28 -9.35 -8.34
C LEU A 99 0.15 -10.82 -8.44
N GLN A 100 -0.83 -11.71 -8.49
CA GLN A 100 -0.62 -13.03 -9.10
C GLN A 100 -0.41 -12.75 -10.60
N PRO A 101 0.78 -12.99 -11.19
CA PRO A 101 0.85 -13.03 -12.64
C PRO A 101 -0.01 -14.21 -13.12
N PRO A 102 -1.00 -14.01 -14.00
CA PRO A 102 -1.67 -15.12 -14.63
C PRO A 102 -0.68 -15.77 -15.60
N GLY A 103 -0.34 -17.04 -15.34
CA GLY A 103 0.36 -17.87 -16.32
C GLY A 103 1.84 -18.09 -16.02
N LEU A 104 2.12 -18.95 -15.04
CA LEU A 104 3.38 -19.69 -14.88
C LEU A 104 3.66 -20.67 -16.05
N LEU A 105 3.04 -20.49 -17.22
CA LEU A 105 3.17 -21.37 -18.39
C LEU A 105 4.02 -20.79 -19.52
N LEU A 106 4.47 -19.53 -19.45
CA LEU A 106 5.39 -18.98 -20.45
C LEU A 106 6.85 -18.84 -20.00
N TRP A 107 7.13 -19.07 -18.71
CA TRP A 107 8.50 -18.97 -18.17
C TRP A 107 9.19 -20.33 -17.95
N LEU A 108 8.47 -21.45 -17.97
CA LEU A 108 9.08 -22.79 -17.84
C LEU A 108 9.27 -23.47 -19.20
N ARG A 109 9.94 -22.79 -20.13
CA ARG A 109 10.31 -23.33 -21.44
C ARG A 109 11.83 -23.45 -21.64
N GLN A 110 12.61 -23.27 -20.58
CA GLN A 110 14.06 -23.08 -20.69
C GLN A 110 14.85 -23.81 -19.58
N SER A 111 14.45 -25.04 -19.23
CA SER A 111 15.22 -25.85 -18.26
C SER A 111 14.88 -27.35 -18.27
N LEU A 112 14.74 -27.98 -19.43
CA LEU A 112 14.73 -29.45 -19.56
C LEU A 112 15.45 -29.92 -20.84
N ALA A 113 16.78 -29.79 -20.86
CA ALA A 113 17.63 -30.43 -21.87
C ALA A 113 18.73 -31.32 -21.27
N ALA A 114 18.75 -31.59 -19.95
CA ALA A 114 19.95 -32.20 -19.34
C ALA A 114 19.75 -33.32 -18.31
N ALA A 115 18.54 -33.84 -18.04
CA ALA A 115 18.40 -34.73 -16.87
C ALA A 115 17.40 -35.90 -16.99
N ARG A 116 17.09 -36.42 -18.19
CA ARG A 116 16.21 -37.60 -18.33
C ARG A 116 16.52 -38.58 -19.46
N SER A 117 17.75 -38.62 -19.99
CA SER A 117 18.27 -39.83 -20.66
C SER A 117 18.89 -40.73 -19.61
N ALA A 118 18.05 -41.11 -18.66
CA ALA A 118 18.31 -42.17 -17.74
C ALA A 118 18.30 -43.49 -18.55
N GLU A 119 19.18 -44.41 -18.19
CA GLU A 119 18.61 -45.68 -17.72
C GLU A 119 17.91 -46.54 -18.79
N THR A 120 18.52 -46.69 -19.96
CA THR A 120 18.04 -47.72 -20.94
C THR A 120 19.13 -48.62 -21.54
N GLU A 121 20.43 -48.41 -21.29
CA GLU A 121 21.49 -49.23 -21.94
C GLU A 121 22.39 -50.05 -21.00
N ARG A 122 22.00 -50.26 -19.74
CA ARG A 122 22.73 -51.17 -18.81
C ARG A 122 22.05 -52.52 -18.58
N ARG A 123 21.08 -52.89 -19.40
CA ARG A 123 20.32 -54.15 -19.25
C ARG A 123 20.19 -54.93 -20.56
N ALA A 124 21.32 -55.13 -21.23
CA ALA A 124 21.42 -56.10 -22.33
C ALA A 124 22.78 -56.80 -22.28
N LEU A 125 22.94 -57.71 -21.33
CA LEU A 125 23.87 -58.84 -21.46
C LEU A 125 23.03 -60.12 -21.53
N PRO A 126 23.02 -60.75 -22.71
CA PRO A 126 23.14 -62.20 -22.83
C PRO A 126 24.26 -62.47 -23.86
N THR A 127 25.05 -63.54 -23.85
CA THR A 127 25.08 -64.84 -23.18
C THR A 127 26.40 -65.47 -23.64
N GLN A 128 27.01 -66.31 -22.81
CA GLN A 128 28.19 -67.11 -23.15
C GLN A 128 28.05 -67.90 -24.46
N ARG A 129 29.16 -68.05 -25.19
CA ARG A 129 29.65 -69.30 -25.80
C ARG A 129 31.09 -69.04 -26.32
N CYS A 130 32.12 -69.59 -25.65
CA CYS A 130 32.74 -70.90 -25.91
C CYS A 130 33.28 -71.02 -27.34
N ILE A 131 34.61 -70.96 -27.55
CA ILE A 131 35.40 -72.01 -28.25
C ILE A 131 36.89 -71.84 -27.86
N ASP A 132 37.46 -72.80 -27.14
CA ASP A 132 38.89 -73.13 -27.17
C ASP A 132 38.98 -74.65 -26.93
N THR A 133 39.51 -75.37 -27.92
CA THR A 133 40.08 -76.72 -27.79
C THR A 133 41.25 -76.79 -28.74
#